data_AF-A0A1S3IBM5-F1
#
_entry.id   AF-A0A1S3IBM5-F1
#
_cell.length_a   1.000
_cell.length_b   1.000
_cell.length_c   1.000
_cell.angle_alpha   90.00
_cell.angle_beta   90.00
_cell.angle_gamma   90.00
#
_symmetry.space_group_name_H-M   'P 1'
#
loop_
_entity.id
_entity.type
_entity.pdbx_description
1 polymer ?
#
loop_
_entity_poly.entity_id
_entity_poly.type
_entity_poly.pdbx_seq_one_letter_code
_entity_poly.pdbx_strand_id
1 'polypeptide(L)'
;MGTENGHVAQMQEFLSEQNSFIYGRSTHNQRIEAFWCMLRKECIQFWMDVLKALKDVGDFAGDPLDTSLVQFCFMTLVQTDLDRVTSVWNCHRIRRTKNQNVPNGRPIVLFSMPELYGRRDYLRPVNQGHIEACFTECSFRDGLPCDEELFELFNIYMAELFLDFPSNVQEAQQVYHALRLAIRQDL
;
A
#
# COMPACT_ATOMS: atom_id res chain seq x y z
N MET A 1 6.48 -21.82 -6.37
CA MET A 1 5.91 -20.69 -7.14
C MET A 1 4.92 -20.03 -6.22
N GLY A 2 5.07 -18.73 -5.92
CA GLY A 2 4.15 -18.06 -4.99
C GLY A 2 2.72 -18.09 -5.55
N THR A 3 1.76 -18.46 -4.72
CA THR A 3 0.33 -18.58 -5.09
C THR A 3 -0.21 -17.27 -5.67
N GLU A 4 0.17 -16.14 -5.07
CA GLU A 4 -0.24 -14.79 -5.48
C GLU A 4 0.16 -14.44 -6.93
N ASN A 5 1.41 -14.69 -7.31
CA ASN A 5 1.89 -14.44 -8.68
C ASN A 5 1.19 -15.33 -9.73
N GLY A 6 0.68 -16.49 -9.31
CA GLY A 6 -0.14 -17.36 -10.16
C GLY A 6 -1.48 -16.72 -10.49
N HIS A 7 -2.15 -16.13 -9.50
CA HIS A 7 -3.42 -15.42 -9.70
C HIS A 7 -3.26 -14.21 -10.60
N VAL A 8 -2.20 -13.40 -10.41
CA VAL A 8 -1.91 -12.26 -11.29
C VAL A 8 -1.66 -12.71 -12.73
N ALA A 9 -0.93 -13.81 -12.94
CA ALA A 9 -0.69 -14.35 -14.27
C ALA A 9 -1.99 -14.81 -14.96
N GLN A 10 -2.88 -15.49 -14.22
CA GLN A 10 -4.19 -15.90 -14.72
C GLN A 10 -5.07 -14.70 -15.09
N MET A 11 -5.11 -13.66 -14.25
CA MET A 11 -5.82 -12.42 -14.55
C MET A 11 -5.24 -11.75 -15.80
N GLN A 12 -3.91 -11.70 -15.94
CA GLN A 12 -3.26 -11.14 -17.12
C GLN A 12 -3.63 -11.89 -18.40
N GLU A 13 -3.59 -13.22 -18.42
CA GLU A 13 -4.04 -14.02 -19.56
C GLU A 13 -5.52 -13.78 -19.88
N PHE A 14 -6.38 -13.76 -18.87
CA PHE A 14 -7.81 -13.55 -19.05
C PHE A 14 -8.15 -12.15 -19.60
N LEU A 15 -7.52 -11.10 -19.06
CA LEU A 15 -7.75 -9.73 -19.50
C LEU A 15 -7.18 -9.47 -20.90
N SER A 16 -6.02 -10.05 -21.22
CA SER A 16 -5.34 -9.80 -22.49
C SER A 16 -5.72 -10.75 -23.63
N GLU A 17 -6.40 -11.86 -23.30
CA GLU A 17 -6.72 -12.98 -24.20
C GLU A 17 -5.49 -13.56 -24.94
N GLN A 18 -4.29 -13.34 -24.40
CA GLN A 18 -3.01 -13.71 -25.00
C GLN A 18 -1.97 -14.06 -23.91
N ASN A 19 -0.84 -14.62 -24.32
CA ASN A 19 0.31 -14.77 -23.45
C ASN A 19 0.91 -13.39 -23.13
N SER A 20 0.51 -12.82 -21.99
CA SER A 20 0.87 -11.46 -21.55
C SER A 20 1.78 -11.43 -20.32
N PHE A 21 2.16 -12.59 -19.79
CA PHE A 21 3.12 -12.69 -18.70
C PHE A 21 4.37 -13.48 -19.12
N ILE A 22 5.42 -13.36 -18.31
CA ILE A 22 6.68 -14.09 -18.50
C ILE A 22 7.07 -14.73 -17.17
N TYR A 23 7.39 -16.02 -17.18
CA TYR A 23 8.05 -16.66 -16.05
C TYR A 23 9.55 -16.39 -16.08
N GLY A 24 10.08 -15.93 -14.96
CA GLY A 24 11.51 -15.67 -14.77
C GLY A 24 11.97 -16.07 -13.38
N ARG A 25 13.29 -16.21 -13.20
CA ARG A 25 13.87 -16.37 -11.86
C ARG A 25 13.69 -15.06 -11.09
N SER A 26 13.49 -15.15 -9.77
CA SER A 26 13.38 -13.97 -8.89
C SER A 26 14.54 -12.98 -9.06
N THR A 27 15.75 -13.47 -9.37
CA THR A 27 16.94 -12.65 -9.66
C THR A 27 16.80 -11.73 -10.88
N HIS A 28 15.80 -11.94 -11.74
CA HIS A 28 15.53 -11.06 -12.90
C HIS A 28 14.52 -9.95 -12.56
N ASN A 29 13.93 -9.95 -11.37
CA ASN A 29 12.93 -8.97 -10.93
C ASN A 29 13.55 -7.60 -10.55
N GLN A 30 14.69 -7.25 -11.14
CA GLN A 30 15.56 -6.17 -10.68
C GLN A 30 14.88 -4.79 -10.62
N ARG A 31 13.94 -4.52 -11.51
CA ARG A 31 13.27 -3.21 -11.58
C ARG A 31 12.35 -2.97 -10.38
N ILE A 32 11.50 -3.93 -10.05
CA ILE A 32 10.59 -3.79 -8.91
C ILE A 32 11.36 -3.94 -7.59
N GLU A 33 12.38 -4.80 -7.52
CA GLU A 33 13.25 -4.89 -6.34
C GLU A 33 14.00 -3.57 -6.08
N ALA A 34 14.49 -2.91 -7.13
CA ALA A 34 15.07 -1.58 -7.01
C ALA A 34 14.04 -0.55 -6.49
N PHE A 35 12.80 -0.61 -6.98
CA PHE A 35 11.71 0.22 -6.47
C PHE A 35 11.40 -0.05 -5.00
N TRP A 36 11.24 -1.31 -4.58
CA TRP A 36 11.03 -1.69 -3.19
C TRP A 36 12.15 -1.18 -2.27
N CYS A 37 13.40 -1.25 -2.73
CA CYS A 37 14.55 -0.69 -2.01
C CYS A 37 14.44 0.83 -1.82
N MET A 38 13.98 1.55 -2.86
CA MET A 38 13.76 3.01 -2.78
C MET A 38 12.57 3.35 -1.87
N LEU A 39 11.42 2.69 -2.05
CA LEU A 39 10.23 2.87 -1.20
C LEU A 39 10.57 2.65 0.28
N ARG A 40 11.35 1.62 0.58
CA ARG A 40 11.82 1.35 1.94
C ARG A 40 12.66 2.50 2.49
N LYS A 41 13.65 2.97 1.73
CA LYS A 41 14.55 4.06 2.15
C LYS A 41 13.84 5.40 2.33
N GLU A 42 12.85 5.69 1.49
CA GLU A 42 12.19 6.99 1.45
C GLU A 42 10.96 7.10 2.37
N CYS A 43 10.32 5.97 2.72
CA CYS A 43 9.05 5.98 3.44
C CYS A 43 8.93 4.83 4.44
N ILE A 44 8.97 3.57 3.97
CA ILE A 44 8.49 2.44 4.77
C ILE A 44 9.41 2.08 5.94
N GLN A 45 10.71 2.38 5.87
CA GLN A 45 11.63 2.12 6.97
C GLN A 45 11.18 2.82 8.27
N PHE A 46 10.71 4.06 8.17
CA PHE A 46 10.22 4.82 9.32
C PHE A 46 9.05 4.10 10.01
N TRP A 47 8.04 3.69 9.25
CA TRP A 47 6.89 2.97 9.77
C TRP A 47 7.25 1.59 10.34
N MET A 48 8.19 0.88 9.71
CA MET A 48 8.72 -0.37 10.25
C MET A 48 9.38 -0.16 11.61
N ASP A 49 10.16 0.91 11.78
CA ASP A 49 10.85 1.20 13.05
C ASP A 49 9.86 1.62 14.15
N VAL A 50 8.87 2.45 13.82
CA VAL A 50 7.79 2.85 14.76
C VAL A 50 7.03 1.63 15.27
N LEU A 51 6.55 0.77 14.38
CA LEU A 51 5.77 -0.41 14.76
C LEU A 51 6.63 -1.48 15.44
N LYS A 52 7.88 -1.62 15.02
CA LYS A 52 8.83 -2.50 15.70
C LYS A 52 9.12 -2.02 17.11
N ALA A 53 9.22 -0.71 17.35
CA ALA A 53 9.44 -0.18 18.68
C ALA A 53 8.35 -0.61 19.67
N LEU A 54 7.06 -0.62 19.26
CA LEU A 54 5.95 -1.13 20.08
C LEU A 54 6.18 -2.58 20.52
N LYS A 55 6.68 -3.42 19.61
CA LYS A 55 7.02 -4.81 19.92
C LYS A 55 8.24 -4.93 20.83
N ASP A 56 9.29 -4.17 20.55
CA ASP A 56 10.57 -4.27 21.27
C ASP A 56 10.44 -3.83 22.73
N VAL A 57 9.52 -2.91 23.05
CA VAL A 57 9.21 -2.50 24.44
C VAL A 57 8.16 -3.38 25.14
N GLY A 58 7.59 -4.37 24.44
CA GLY A 58 6.59 -5.30 24.98
C GLY A 58 5.15 -4.79 24.94
N ASP A 59 4.88 -3.68 24.26
CA ASP A 59 3.55 -3.09 24.15
C ASP A 59 2.70 -3.71 23.04
N PHE A 60 3.28 -4.58 22.20
CA PHE A 60 2.58 -5.35 21.17
C PHE A 60 2.76 -6.85 21.38
N ALA A 61 1.67 -7.53 21.73
CA ALA A 61 1.59 -8.98 21.94
C ALA A 61 1.39 -9.77 20.64
N GLY A 62 0.90 -9.13 19.58
CA GLY A 62 0.61 -9.77 18.29
C GLY A 62 -0.66 -10.62 18.29
N ASP A 63 -1.54 -10.43 19.28
CA ASP A 63 -2.88 -10.98 19.25
C ASP A 63 -3.80 -10.18 18.30
N PRO A 64 -5.02 -10.69 17.99
CA PRO A 64 -5.94 -10.00 17.10
C PRO A 64 -6.30 -8.58 17.55
N LEU A 65 -6.42 -8.35 18.87
CA LEU A 65 -6.72 -7.03 19.42
C LEU A 65 -5.60 -6.03 19.13
N ASP A 66 -4.35 -6.38 19.48
CA ASP A 66 -3.20 -5.50 19.24
C ASP A 66 -2.99 -5.26 17.73
N THR A 67 -3.26 -6.26 16.89
CA THR A 67 -3.19 -6.13 15.42
C THR A 67 -4.23 -5.13 14.91
N SER A 68 -5.49 -5.26 15.34
CA SER A 68 -6.57 -4.34 14.95
C SER A 68 -6.36 -2.93 15.50
N LEU A 69 -5.86 -2.78 16.72
CA LEU A 69 -5.53 -1.47 17.29
C LEU A 69 -4.41 -0.76 16.51
N VAL A 70 -3.36 -1.51 16.11
CA VAL A 70 -2.32 -0.94 15.26
C VAL A 70 -2.90 -0.48 13.92
N GLN A 71 -3.76 -1.29 13.31
CA GLN A 71 -4.44 -0.90 12.08
C GLN A 71 -5.29 0.35 12.29
N PHE A 72 -6.14 0.39 13.33
CA PHE A 72 -7.00 1.52 13.66
C PHE A 72 -6.20 2.83 13.85
N CYS A 73 -5.11 2.80 14.61
CA CYS A 73 -4.38 4.00 14.99
C CYS A 73 -3.41 4.49 13.90
N PHE A 74 -2.79 3.60 13.13
CA PHE A 74 -1.65 3.95 12.27
C PHE A 74 -1.97 3.90 10.77
N MET A 75 -2.97 3.12 10.35
CA MET A 75 -3.18 2.81 8.93
C MET A 75 -3.43 4.05 8.06
N THR A 76 -4.22 5.01 8.54
CA THR A 76 -4.49 6.26 7.81
C THR A 76 -3.23 7.09 7.60
N LEU A 77 -2.34 7.12 8.60
CA LEU A 77 -1.08 7.84 8.50
C LEU A 77 -0.11 7.16 7.53
N VAL A 78 -0.01 5.83 7.59
CA VAL A 78 0.78 5.03 6.64
C VAL A 78 0.27 5.25 5.21
N GLN A 79 -1.06 5.20 5.00
CA GLN A 79 -1.68 5.44 3.70
C GLN A 79 -1.37 6.84 3.16
N THR A 80 -1.46 7.86 4.02
CA THR A 80 -1.15 9.26 3.66
C THR A 80 0.29 9.40 3.15
N ASP A 81 1.25 8.74 3.81
CA ASP A 81 2.64 8.76 3.38
C ASP A 81 2.87 7.97 2.08
N LEU A 82 2.19 6.84 1.89
CA LEU A 82 2.21 6.07 0.65
C LEU A 82 1.61 6.85 -0.54
N ASP A 83 0.52 7.57 -0.31
CA ASP A 83 -0.10 8.44 -1.32
C ASP A 83 0.83 9.59 -1.69
N ARG A 84 1.55 10.15 -0.71
CA ARG A 84 2.59 11.16 -0.94
C ARG A 84 3.72 10.61 -1.80
N VAL A 85 4.22 9.41 -1.50
CA VAL A 85 5.24 8.74 -2.34
C VAL A 85 4.72 8.59 -3.77
N THR A 86 3.50 8.09 -3.94
CA THR A 86 2.86 7.93 -5.26
C THR A 86 2.80 9.25 -6.02
N SER A 87 2.33 10.33 -5.37
CA SER A 87 2.24 11.66 -5.97
C SER A 87 3.61 12.18 -6.39
N VAL A 88 4.62 12.10 -5.50
CA VAL A 88 5.99 12.54 -5.79
C VAL A 88 6.58 11.76 -6.97
N TRP A 89 6.51 10.43 -6.93
CA TRP A 89 7.09 9.59 -7.97
C TRP A 89 6.37 9.74 -9.32
N ASN A 90 5.05 9.94 -9.34
CA ASN A 90 4.32 10.17 -10.59
C ASN A 90 4.59 11.56 -11.17
N CYS A 91 4.81 12.57 -10.32
CA CYS A 91 4.93 13.97 -10.74
C CYS A 91 6.37 14.47 -10.91
N HIS A 92 7.37 13.79 -10.34
CA HIS A 92 8.75 14.25 -10.43
C HIS A 92 9.25 14.28 -11.87
N ARG A 93 10.21 15.14 -12.16
CA ARG A 93 10.78 15.26 -13.51
C ARG A 93 12.07 14.46 -13.60
N ILE A 94 12.06 13.37 -14.37
CA ILE A 94 13.26 12.62 -14.72
C ILE A 94 14.11 13.50 -15.65
N ARG A 95 15.35 13.74 -15.24
CA ARG A 95 16.32 14.55 -15.98
C ARG A 95 16.74 13.84 -17.26
N ARG A 96 16.89 14.60 -18.35
CA ARG A 96 17.47 14.10 -19.60
C ARG A 96 18.92 13.66 -19.39
N THR A 97 19.26 12.47 -19.85
CA THR A 97 20.62 11.93 -19.81
C THR A 97 21.18 11.75 -21.23
N LYS A 98 22.48 11.45 -21.36
CA LYS A 98 23.10 11.11 -22.66
C LYS A 98 22.63 9.75 -23.17
N ASN A 99 22.17 8.86 -22.28
CA ASN A 99 21.64 7.56 -22.66
C ASN A 99 20.21 7.73 -23.20
N GLN A 100 20.04 7.54 -24.50
CA GLN A 100 18.74 7.70 -25.17
C GLN A 100 17.70 6.65 -24.76
N ASN A 101 18.14 5.55 -24.14
CA ASN A 101 17.26 4.50 -23.64
C ASN A 101 16.60 4.83 -22.29
N VAL A 102 17.04 5.91 -21.63
CA VAL A 102 16.45 6.37 -20.36
C VAL A 102 15.36 7.40 -20.67
N PRO A 103 14.10 7.15 -20.26
CA PRO A 103 13.04 8.12 -20.46
C PRO A 103 13.31 9.39 -19.66
N ASN A 104 12.87 10.53 -20.17
CA ASN A 104 12.97 11.83 -19.51
C ASN A 104 11.61 12.54 -19.54
N GLY A 105 11.33 13.37 -18.55
CA GLY A 105 9.99 13.96 -18.38
C GLY A 105 9.33 13.51 -17.09
N ARG A 106 8.02 13.76 -16.97
CA ARG A 106 7.25 13.35 -15.79
C ARG A 106 6.64 11.97 -16.03
N PRO A 107 6.81 10.97 -15.13
CA PRO A 107 6.26 9.63 -15.31
C PRO A 107 4.77 9.61 -15.67
N ILE A 108 3.95 10.42 -15.00
CA ILE A 108 2.51 10.48 -15.32
C ILE A 108 2.23 10.91 -16.76
N VAL A 109 2.99 11.87 -17.30
CA VAL A 109 2.82 12.32 -18.69
C VAL A 109 3.40 11.30 -19.66
N LEU A 110 4.52 10.66 -19.31
CA LEU A 110 5.11 9.60 -20.12
C LEU A 110 4.17 8.39 -20.25
N PHE A 111 3.41 8.09 -19.20
CA PHE A 111 2.42 7.01 -19.19
C PHE A 111 1.15 7.40 -19.94
N SER A 112 0.57 8.57 -19.65
CA SER A 112 -0.73 8.97 -20.20
C SER A 112 -0.69 9.58 -21.60
N MET A 113 0.45 10.15 -22.01
CA MET A 113 0.62 10.87 -23.29
C MET A 113 2.03 10.63 -23.87
N PRO A 114 2.41 9.37 -24.16
CA PRO A 114 3.74 9.06 -24.68
C PRO A 114 4.07 9.76 -26.01
N GLU A 115 3.07 10.12 -26.80
CA GLU A 115 3.19 10.79 -28.12
C GLU A 115 3.89 12.15 -28.00
N LEU A 116 3.70 12.86 -26.88
CA LEU A 116 4.36 14.15 -26.60
C LEU A 116 5.90 14.02 -26.52
N TYR A 117 6.40 12.80 -26.32
CA TYR A 117 7.82 12.48 -26.27
C TYR A 117 8.28 11.69 -27.51
N GLY A 118 7.46 11.63 -28.56
CA GLY A 118 7.72 10.79 -29.74
C GLY A 118 7.84 9.32 -29.37
N ARG A 119 7.04 8.87 -28.38
CA ARG A 119 6.92 7.48 -27.97
C ARG A 119 5.52 6.98 -28.33
N ARG A 120 5.37 5.66 -28.28
CA ARG A 120 4.14 4.95 -28.62
C ARG A 120 3.45 4.50 -27.34
N ASP A 121 2.12 4.55 -27.32
CA ASP A 121 1.32 3.88 -26.31
C ASP A 121 1.35 2.34 -26.49
N TYR A 122 1.68 1.65 -25.41
CA TYR A 122 1.75 0.18 -25.34
C TYR A 122 0.59 -0.42 -24.54
N LEU A 123 -0.32 0.40 -24.01
CA LEU A 123 -1.53 -0.09 -23.37
C LEU A 123 -2.38 -0.88 -24.37
N ARG A 124 -3.08 -1.88 -23.85
CA ARG A 124 -4.00 -2.69 -24.63
C ARG A 124 -5.43 -2.47 -24.11
N PRO A 125 -6.40 -2.28 -25.01
CA PRO A 125 -7.80 -2.27 -24.60
C PRO A 125 -8.15 -3.67 -24.07
N VAL A 126 -8.88 -3.70 -22.96
CA VAL A 126 -9.38 -4.92 -22.34
C VAL A 126 -10.90 -4.89 -22.39
N ASN A 127 -11.53 -6.04 -22.56
CA ASN A 127 -12.98 -6.16 -22.55
C ASN A 127 -13.54 -5.79 -21.18
N GLN A 128 -14.52 -4.88 -21.15
CA GLN A 128 -15.15 -4.43 -19.91
C GLN A 128 -15.79 -5.58 -19.11
N GLY A 129 -16.38 -6.57 -19.77
CA GLY A 129 -16.94 -7.76 -19.11
C GLY A 129 -15.87 -8.63 -18.45
N HIS A 130 -14.64 -8.66 -18.97
CA HIS A 130 -13.53 -9.34 -18.32
C HIS A 130 -13.06 -8.60 -17.07
N ILE A 131 -13.05 -7.26 -17.13
CA ILE A 131 -12.77 -6.42 -15.97
C ILE A 131 -13.78 -6.71 -14.86
N GLU A 132 -15.08 -6.66 -15.17
CA GLU A 132 -16.18 -6.94 -14.22
C GLU A 132 -16.11 -8.35 -13.62
N ALA A 133 -15.79 -9.35 -14.44
CA ALA A 133 -15.58 -10.71 -13.96
C ALA A 133 -14.40 -10.80 -12.96
N CYS A 134 -13.25 -10.17 -13.27
CA CYS A 134 -12.13 -10.09 -12.34
C CYS A 134 -12.51 -9.34 -11.05
N PHE A 135 -13.29 -8.26 -11.15
CA PHE A 135 -13.74 -7.52 -9.97
C PHE A 135 -14.60 -8.38 -9.03
N THR A 136 -15.44 -9.26 -9.58
CA THR A 136 -16.32 -10.15 -8.79
C THR A 136 -15.53 -11.21 -8.01
N GLU A 137 -14.39 -11.64 -8.55
CA GLU A 137 -13.51 -12.63 -7.91
C GLU A 137 -12.46 -12.00 -6.96
N CYS A 138 -12.37 -10.67 -6.91
CA CYS A 138 -11.43 -9.95 -6.06
C CYS A 138 -12.08 -9.53 -4.74
N SER A 139 -11.36 -9.73 -3.63
CA SER A 139 -11.67 -9.07 -2.37
C SER A 139 -10.94 -7.74 -2.31
N PHE A 140 -11.70 -6.66 -2.15
CA PHE A 140 -11.13 -5.33 -1.93
C PHE A 140 -11.08 -5.06 -0.44
N ARG A 141 -10.08 -4.28 -0.04
CA ARG A 141 -10.03 -3.78 1.32
C ARG A 141 -11.18 -2.80 1.51
N ASP A 142 -11.97 -3.03 2.56
CA ASP A 142 -13.03 -2.10 2.95
C ASP A 142 -12.43 -0.75 3.36
N GLY A 143 -13.26 0.31 3.37
CA GLY A 143 -12.84 1.64 3.80
C GLY A 143 -12.39 1.71 5.27
N LEU A 144 -12.58 0.62 6.03
CA LEU A 144 -12.23 0.50 7.43
C LEU A 144 -10.74 0.12 7.62
N PRO A 145 -10.09 0.62 8.68
CA PRO A 145 -8.71 0.29 8.99
C PRO A 145 -8.55 -1.17 9.46
N CYS A 146 -9.55 -1.70 10.17
CA CYS A 146 -9.58 -3.03 10.77
C CYS A 146 -10.99 -3.66 10.61
N ASP A 147 -11.21 -4.81 11.24
CA ASP A 147 -12.52 -5.45 11.36
C ASP A 147 -13.62 -4.48 11.85
N GLU A 148 -14.83 -4.64 11.34
CA GLU A 148 -15.97 -3.72 11.57
C GLU A 148 -16.41 -3.68 13.03
N GLU A 149 -16.55 -4.84 13.69
CA GLU A 149 -16.97 -4.90 15.09
C GLU A 149 -15.92 -4.27 16.01
N LEU A 150 -14.64 -4.54 15.73
CA LEU A 150 -13.53 -3.91 16.46
C LEU A 150 -13.42 -2.42 16.18
N PHE A 151 -13.69 -1.98 14.93
CA PHE A 151 -13.73 -0.57 14.59
C PHE A 151 -14.81 0.18 15.38
N GLU A 152 -16.03 -0.36 15.44
CA GLU A 152 -17.11 0.22 16.24
C GLU A 152 -16.75 0.26 17.73
N LEU A 153 -16.22 -0.84 18.27
CA LEU A 153 -15.76 -0.92 19.65
C LEU A 153 -14.73 0.17 19.96
N PHE A 154 -13.70 0.32 19.12
CA PHE A 154 -12.66 1.32 19.32
C PHE A 154 -13.23 2.74 19.27
N ASN A 155 -14.19 3.02 18.38
CA ASN A 155 -14.86 4.33 18.35
C ASN A 155 -15.66 4.62 19.63
N ILE A 156 -16.27 3.62 20.24
CA ILE A 156 -16.96 3.77 21.55
C ILE A 156 -15.94 4.18 22.61
N TYR A 157 -14.83 3.46 22.74
CA TYR A 157 -13.77 3.81 23.70
C TYR A 157 -13.14 5.17 23.41
N MET A 158 -12.96 5.53 22.14
CA MET A 158 -12.49 6.88 21.76
C MET A 158 -13.42 7.96 22.30
N ALA A 159 -14.73 7.78 22.17
CA ALA A 159 -15.72 8.73 22.67
C ALA A 159 -15.75 8.79 24.20
N GLU A 160 -15.68 7.64 24.88
CA GLU A 160 -15.67 7.56 26.35
C GLU A 160 -14.42 8.19 26.98
N LEU A 161 -13.27 8.01 26.32
CA LEU A 161 -11.98 8.55 26.76
C LEU A 161 -11.72 9.97 26.24
N PHE A 162 -12.65 10.57 25.49
CA PHE A 162 -12.51 11.89 24.87
C PHE A 162 -11.24 12.01 24.01
N LEU A 163 -10.95 10.98 23.21
CA LEU A 163 -9.81 10.92 22.29
C LEU A 163 -10.22 11.33 20.88
N ASP A 164 -9.30 11.99 20.17
CA ASP A 164 -9.44 12.34 18.77
C ASP A 164 -8.65 11.40 17.87
N PHE A 165 -9.08 11.25 16.62
CA PHE A 165 -8.32 10.49 15.62
C PHE A 165 -6.91 11.07 15.42
N PRO A 166 -5.87 10.23 15.42
CA PRO A 166 -4.51 10.71 15.39
C PRO A 166 -4.14 11.30 14.02
N SER A 167 -3.47 12.45 14.05
CA SER A 167 -2.96 13.17 12.88
C SER A 167 -1.45 12.97 12.66
N ASN A 168 -0.76 12.41 13.65
CA ASN A 168 0.67 12.15 13.63
C ASN A 168 1.02 10.91 14.46
N VAL A 169 2.27 10.46 14.38
CA VAL A 169 2.74 9.22 15.01
C VAL A 169 2.64 9.27 16.53
N GLN A 170 2.93 10.42 17.13
CA GLN A 170 2.89 10.59 18.57
C GLN A 170 1.46 10.43 19.10
N GLU A 171 0.49 11.08 18.45
CA GLU A 171 -0.93 10.91 18.76
C GLU A 171 -1.38 9.47 18.53
N ALA A 172 -0.95 8.82 17.44
CA ALA A 172 -1.32 7.43 17.15
C ALA A 172 -0.82 6.47 18.23
N GLN A 173 0.40 6.68 18.74
CA GLN A 173 0.92 5.91 19.88
C GLN A 173 0.11 6.18 21.15
N GLN A 174 -0.23 7.44 21.45
CA GLN A 174 -1.04 7.78 22.62
C GLN A 174 -2.41 7.10 22.59
N VAL A 175 -3.12 7.20 21.45
CA VAL A 175 -4.41 6.55 21.24
C VAL A 175 -4.28 5.04 21.35
N TYR A 176 -3.26 4.44 20.72
CA TYR A 176 -2.98 3.01 20.81
C TYR A 176 -2.85 2.54 22.26
N HIS A 177 -2.01 3.20 23.07
CA HIS A 177 -1.80 2.81 24.47
C HIS A 177 -3.04 3.04 25.34
N ALA A 178 -3.77 4.13 25.12
CA ALA A 178 -4.98 4.44 25.88
C ALA A 178 -6.08 3.40 25.63
N LEU A 179 -6.37 3.11 24.36
CA LEU A 179 -7.37 2.11 23.98
C LEU A 179 -6.95 0.71 24.43
N ARG A 180 -5.68 0.34 24.21
CA ARG A 180 -5.16 -0.97 24.62
C ARG A 180 -5.30 -1.20 26.11
N LEU A 181 -5.00 -0.19 26.93
CA LEU A 181 -5.11 -0.29 28.38
C LEU A 181 -6.57 -0.43 28.82
N ALA A 182 -7.45 0.42 28.31
CA ALA A 182 -8.87 0.41 28.68
C ALA A 182 -9.54 -0.91 28.31
N ILE A 183 -9.40 -1.34 27.05
CA ILE A 183 -10.04 -2.57 26.56
C ILE A 183 -9.53 -3.80 27.31
N ARG A 184 -8.22 -3.87 27.60
CA ARG A 184 -7.66 -5.01 28.35
C ARG A 184 -8.04 -5.03 29.84
N GLN A 185 -8.51 -3.92 30.40
CA GLN A 185 -9.04 -3.91 31.77
C GLN A 185 -10.47 -4.46 31.83
N ASP A 186 -11.21 -4.38 30.73
CA ASP A 186 -12.59 -4.82 30.63
C ASP A 186 -12.75 -6.26 30.10
N LEU A 187 -11.65 -6.88 29.64
CA LEU A 187 -11.54 -8.30 29.24
C LEU A 187 -11.20 -9.22 30.43
#